data_AF-A0A7J6F791-F1
#
_entry.id   AF-A0A7J6F791-F1
#
_cell.length_a   1.000
_cell.length_b   1.000
_cell.length_c   1.000
_cell.angle_alpha   90.00
_cell.angle_beta   90.00
_cell.angle_gamma   90.00
#
_symmetry.space_group_name_H-M   'P 1'
#
loop_
_entity.id
_entity.type
_entity.pdbx_description
1 polymer ?
#
loop_
_entity_poly.entity_id
_entity_poly.type
_entity_poly.pdbx_seq_one_letter_code
_entity_poly.pdbx_strand_id
1 'polypeptide(L)'
;MLPYNTIHEAAAALGRNLTYAETIWFNYSARKSDYFLYCHNILFLFLLFSVVPVPLVVIEILRSLGFDKYKIQPKVRLSVSEMLTCYKDVMRMFFLVIGPLQLVSYPSIQMIGIRTGLPLPSGWEIALQLFVYFVVEDYTNYWIHRFLHNKWGYENIHKVHHEFTAPIGFAAPYAHWAEVLILGIPSFLGPAIVPGHMITFWLWIALRQIEAIDTHSGYDFPWSPTKYIPFYGGAEYHDYHHYVGGQSQSNFASVFTYCDFIYGTDKGYRYQKKILKKHLWSSQQHIFYSKYRSMLMDSCPTIIAFLPVGSTIMLPYNTINDAAAVLGRNLTYGETLWFNYSASKSDLFLYSHNTIFLILIFSTVPLLLTLSLEILQSPLGLDKYKIQPKVMLSFSEMFGCYKDVMTTFLLVVAPLQLLSYPSIQMIGIRTRLPLPSGWEISLQLFVYFLVEDYTNYWVHRFLHTKWGYEKIHKVHHEFTAPIVFAAPYAHWAEILMLGFPAFLGPVIVPGHMITFWFWMVLRHIEAIETHSGYDFPWSLTKCIPFYGGAEYHDYHHRIGQHSQSNFASVFTYCDFIYGTDKGFQYHKKILKKVEEEENGGDGWEEREW
;
A
#
# COMPACT_ATOMS: atom_id res chain seq x y z
N MET A 1 6.78 -12.16 36.65
CA MET A 1 7.37 -13.52 36.48
C MET A 1 6.29 -14.40 35.90
N LEU A 2 6.65 -15.40 35.09
CA LEU A 2 5.67 -16.37 34.64
C LEU A 2 5.05 -17.08 35.87
N PRO A 3 3.72 -17.30 35.87
CA PRO A 3 3.05 -17.96 36.99
C PRO A 3 3.23 -19.49 36.99
N TYR A 4 4.08 -20.04 36.11
CA TYR A 4 4.25 -21.48 35.91
C TYR A 4 5.71 -21.89 36.16
N ASN A 5 5.91 -22.99 36.88
CA ASN A 5 7.23 -23.52 37.21
C ASN A 5 7.73 -24.54 36.19
N THR A 6 6.81 -25.19 35.45
CA THR A 6 7.14 -26.21 34.45
C THR A 6 6.40 -25.99 33.12
N ILE A 7 6.94 -26.56 32.03
CA ILE A 7 6.28 -26.54 30.72
C ILE A 7 4.93 -27.26 30.79
N HIS A 8 4.80 -28.32 31.59
CA HIS A 8 3.55 -29.04 31.77
C HIS A 8 2.47 -28.17 32.45
N GLU A 9 2.83 -27.41 33.48
CA GLU A 9 1.92 -26.44 34.11
C GLU A 9 1.49 -25.35 33.12
N ALA A 10 2.44 -24.81 32.35
CA ALA A 10 2.14 -23.80 31.34
C ALA A 10 1.23 -24.35 30.23
N ALA A 11 1.47 -25.59 29.78
CA ALA A 11 0.64 -26.25 28.76
C ALA A 11 -0.78 -26.54 29.28
N ALA A 12 -0.88 -27.00 30.54
CA ALA A 12 -2.17 -27.21 31.19
C ALA A 12 -2.97 -25.91 31.31
N ALA A 13 -2.33 -24.81 31.70
CA ALA A 13 -2.97 -23.49 31.80
C ALA A 13 -3.42 -22.92 30.45
N LEU A 14 -2.67 -23.20 29.37
CA LEU A 14 -3.03 -22.78 28.01
C LEU A 14 -4.07 -23.70 27.35
N GLY A 15 -4.37 -24.87 27.94
CA GLY A 15 -5.22 -25.89 27.32
C GLY A 15 -4.62 -26.51 26.04
N ARG A 16 -3.32 -26.29 25.79
CA ARG A 16 -2.58 -26.80 24.63
C ARG A 16 -1.09 -26.88 24.92
N ASN A 17 -0.37 -27.69 24.15
CA ASN A 17 1.09 -27.69 24.19
C ASN A 17 1.65 -26.31 23.79
N LEU A 18 2.78 -25.95 24.39
CA LEU A 18 3.53 -24.76 24.00
C LEU A 18 4.09 -24.95 22.58
N THR A 19 4.06 -23.88 21.79
CA THR A 19 4.79 -23.83 20.53
C THR A 19 6.30 -23.84 20.79
N TYR A 20 7.09 -24.04 19.73
CA TYR A 20 8.55 -23.97 19.82
C TYR A 20 9.04 -22.60 20.36
N ALA A 21 8.48 -21.50 19.84
CA ALA A 21 8.81 -20.16 20.29
C ALA A 21 8.42 -19.91 21.75
N GLU A 22 7.23 -20.36 22.17
CA GLU A 22 6.79 -20.28 23.56
C GLU A 22 7.67 -21.12 24.49
N THR A 23 8.18 -22.26 24.02
CA THR A 23 9.10 -23.11 24.79
C THR A 23 10.45 -22.42 25.00
N ILE A 24 11.00 -21.78 23.96
CA ILE A 24 12.22 -20.96 24.09
C ILE A 24 11.99 -19.81 25.06
N TRP A 25 10.88 -19.08 24.88
CA TRP A 25 10.51 -17.97 25.76
C TRP A 25 10.37 -18.43 27.20
N PHE A 26 9.67 -19.54 27.46
CA PHE A 26 9.50 -20.12 28.77
C PHE A 26 10.85 -20.47 29.42
N ASN A 27 11.68 -21.24 28.72
CA ASN A 27 13.01 -21.65 29.22
C ASN A 27 13.89 -20.45 29.57
N TYR A 28 13.79 -19.39 28.78
CA TYR A 28 14.53 -18.16 29.03
C TYR A 28 13.94 -17.32 30.17
N SER A 29 12.62 -17.11 30.20
CA SER A 29 11.96 -16.10 31.05
C SER A 29 11.44 -16.64 32.40
N ALA A 30 11.20 -17.95 32.55
CA ALA A 30 10.51 -18.51 33.72
C ALA A 30 11.17 -18.18 35.06
N ARG A 31 12.50 -18.04 35.09
CA ARG A 31 13.27 -17.71 36.32
C ARG A 31 13.71 -16.25 36.40
N LYS A 32 13.20 -15.38 35.52
CA LYS A 32 13.58 -13.96 35.44
C LYS A 32 12.42 -13.09 35.91
N SER A 33 12.73 -12.05 36.69
CA SER A 33 11.75 -11.02 37.00
C SER A 33 11.37 -10.24 35.74
N ASP A 34 10.16 -9.69 35.73
CA ASP A 34 9.70 -8.86 34.60
C ASP A 34 10.54 -7.59 34.48
N TYR A 35 11.07 -7.08 35.60
CA TYR A 35 12.06 -6.02 35.63
C TYR A 35 13.36 -6.41 34.90
N PHE A 36 13.88 -7.60 35.17
CA PHE A 36 15.10 -8.08 34.48
C PHE A 36 14.87 -8.25 32.97
N LEU A 37 13.70 -8.75 32.56
CA LEU A 37 13.34 -8.79 31.15
C LEU A 37 13.29 -7.37 30.57
N TYR A 38 12.60 -6.45 31.23
CA TYR A 38 12.55 -5.06 30.80
C TYR A 38 13.95 -4.40 30.66
N CYS A 39 14.90 -4.68 31.55
CA CYS A 39 16.26 -4.16 31.46
C CYS A 39 17.02 -4.58 30.17
N HIS A 40 16.57 -5.58 29.42
CA HIS A 40 17.15 -5.91 28.10
C HIS A 40 17.02 -4.77 27.10
N ASN A 41 16.06 -3.85 27.27
CA ASN A 41 15.97 -2.65 26.45
C ASN A 41 17.26 -1.82 26.48
N ILE A 42 17.96 -1.78 27.61
CA ILE A 42 19.24 -1.09 27.74
C ILE A 42 20.29 -1.80 26.88
N LEU A 43 20.36 -3.13 26.94
CA LEU A 43 21.29 -3.90 26.13
C LEU A 43 21.00 -3.70 24.62
N PHE A 44 19.74 -3.79 24.20
CA PHE A 44 19.36 -3.59 22.81
C PHE A 44 19.69 -2.18 22.32
N LEU A 45 19.44 -1.15 23.13
CA LEU A 45 19.81 0.23 22.82
C LEU A 45 21.30 0.39 22.56
N PHE A 46 22.14 -0.10 23.48
CA PHE A 46 23.59 0.04 23.31
C PHE A 46 24.11 -0.80 22.14
N LEU A 47 23.63 -2.04 22.01
CA LEU A 47 24.12 -2.96 20.97
C LEU A 47 23.69 -2.50 19.57
N LEU A 48 22.42 -2.17 19.37
CA LEU A 48 21.91 -1.77 18.05
C LEU A 48 22.55 -0.46 17.60
N PHE A 49 22.61 0.56 18.46
CA PHE A 49 23.28 1.80 18.11
C PHE A 49 24.77 1.61 17.80
N SER A 50 25.45 0.68 18.50
CA SER A 50 26.88 0.44 18.26
C SER A 50 27.14 -0.35 16.98
N VAL A 51 26.23 -1.22 16.56
CA VAL A 51 26.45 -2.17 15.45
C VAL A 51 25.84 -1.69 14.14
N VAL A 52 24.61 -1.16 14.16
CA VAL A 52 23.84 -0.84 12.95
C VAL A 52 24.50 0.24 12.08
N PRO A 53 25.11 1.31 12.62
CA PRO A 53 25.81 2.31 11.80
C PRO A 53 27.17 1.85 11.24
N VAL A 54 27.77 0.76 11.75
CA VAL A 54 29.14 0.33 11.38
C VAL A 54 29.31 0.06 9.88
N PRO A 55 28.40 -0.65 9.19
CA PRO A 55 28.50 -0.81 7.75
C PRO A 55 28.57 0.52 6.98
N LEU A 56 27.84 1.55 7.43
CA LEU A 56 27.87 2.89 6.81
C LEU A 56 29.21 3.59 7.03
N VAL A 57 29.80 3.44 8.23
CA VAL A 57 31.14 3.95 8.53
C VAL A 57 32.20 3.27 7.67
N VAL A 58 32.10 1.94 7.50
CA VAL A 58 33.00 1.18 6.61
C VAL A 58 32.88 1.67 5.17
N ILE A 59 31.66 1.93 4.68
CA ILE A 59 31.44 2.51 3.35
C ILE A 59 32.09 3.89 3.23
N GLU A 60 31.92 4.76 4.23
CA GLU A 60 32.52 6.10 4.26
C GLU A 60 34.06 6.07 4.23
N ILE A 61 34.67 5.10 4.93
CA ILE A 61 36.13 4.93 4.98
C ILE A 61 36.67 4.30 3.69
N LEU A 62 36.07 3.21 3.21
CA LEU A 62 36.67 2.38 2.18
C LEU A 62 36.59 3.01 0.78
N ARG A 63 35.57 3.83 0.48
CA ARG A 63 35.37 4.66 -0.75
C ARG A 63 35.36 3.92 -2.11
N SER A 64 36.19 2.91 -2.30
CA SER A 64 36.46 2.16 -3.54
C SER A 64 35.34 1.20 -3.95
N LEU A 65 34.33 1.01 -3.10
CA LEU A 65 33.21 0.10 -3.37
C LEU A 65 32.14 0.70 -4.30
N GLY A 66 32.38 1.90 -4.87
CA GLY A 66 31.46 2.52 -5.83
C GLY A 66 30.15 3.02 -5.22
N PHE A 67 30.07 3.15 -3.90
CA PHE A 67 28.89 3.65 -3.17
C PHE A 67 28.82 5.19 -3.08
N ASP A 68 29.89 5.90 -3.48
CA ASP A 68 29.94 7.38 -3.47
C ASP A 68 28.79 8.03 -4.25
N LYS A 69 28.28 7.36 -5.30
CA LYS A 69 27.12 7.82 -6.09
C LYS A 69 25.80 7.88 -5.29
N TYR A 70 25.73 7.20 -4.15
CA TYR A 70 24.56 7.18 -3.28
C TYR A 70 24.68 8.15 -2.10
N LYS A 71 25.84 8.82 -1.94
CA LYS A 71 26.03 9.83 -0.89
C LYS A 71 25.21 11.07 -1.22
N ILE A 72 24.39 11.53 -0.29
CA ILE A 72 23.47 12.66 -0.50
C ILE A 72 24.25 13.98 -0.62
N GLN A 73 25.20 14.22 0.29
CA GLN A 73 26.09 15.38 0.27
C GLN A 73 27.55 14.95 -0.04
N PRO A 74 27.92 14.72 -1.32
CA PRO A 74 29.20 14.10 -1.68
C PRO A 74 30.44 14.96 -1.35
N LYS A 75 30.24 16.27 -1.14
CA LYS A 75 31.30 17.24 -0.79
C LYS A 75 31.62 17.29 0.69
N VAL A 76 30.74 16.77 1.56
CA VAL A 76 30.94 16.78 3.01
C VAL A 76 31.45 15.40 3.43
N ARG A 77 32.56 15.38 4.17
CA ARG A 77 33.25 14.15 4.59
C ARG A 77 33.71 14.31 6.02
N LEU A 78 33.39 13.34 6.86
CA LEU A 78 33.84 13.29 8.25
C LEU A 78 35.04 12.35 8.38
N SER A 79 36.02 12.76 9.18
CA SER A 79 37.14 11.92 9.56
C SER A 79 36.70 10.83 10.55
N VAL A 80 37.47 9.74 10.62
CA VAL A 80 37.25 8.66 11.60
C VAL A 80 37.26 9.21 13.03
N SER A 81 38.10 10.21 13.31
CA SER A 81 38.15 10.84 14.63
C SER A 81 36.84 11.56 14.96
N GLU A 82 36.25 12.30 14.03
CA GLU A 82 34.97 12.99 14.24
C GLU A 82 33.83 11.98 14.46
N MET A 83 33.79 10.91 13.66
CA MET A 83 32.81 9.83 13.83
C MET A 83 32.93 9.15 15.21
N LEU A 84 34.16 8.88 15.66
CA LEU A 84 34.42 8.27 16.98
C LEU A 84 34.08 9.23 18.13
N THR A 85 34.31 10.53 17.97
CA THR A 85 33.90 11.54 18.96
C THR A 85 32.37 11.58 19.09
N CYS A 86 31.65 11.67 17.97
CA CYS A 86 30.19 11.60 17.94
C CYS A 86 29.67 10.35 18.66
N TYR A 87 30.21 9.17 18.34
CA TYR A 87 29.85 7.92 19.00
C TYR A 87 30.11 7.97 20.52
N LYS A 88 31.28 8.47 20.96
CA LYS A 88 31.62 8.58 22.38
C LYS A 88 30.67 9.51 23.13
N ASP A 89 30.28 10.62 22.54
CA ASP A 89 29.40 11.59 23.19
C ASP A 89 27.97 11.05 23.30
N VAL A 90 27.48 10.34 22.28
CA VAL A 90 26.21 9.59 22.39
C VAL A 90 26.30 8.51 23.46
N MET A 91 27.37 7.71 23.52
CA MET A 91 27.54 6.67 24.54
C MET A 91 27.58 7.25 25.96
N ARG A 92 28.21 8.41 26.14
CA ARG A 92 28.17 9.13 27.42
C ARG A 92 26.75 9.54 27.78
N MET A 93 25.99 10.10 26.83
CA MET A 93 24.59 10.47 27.06
C MET A 93 23.72 9.23 27.36
N PHE A 94 23.89 8.12 26.63
CA PHE A 94 23.19 6.87 26.92
C PHE A 94 23.53 6.35 28.32
N PHE A 95 24.79 6.37 28.73
CA PHE A 95 25.19 5.86 30.03
C PHE A 95 24.77 6.76 31.20
N LEU A 96 24.85 8.09 31.03
CA LEU A 96 24.58 9.05 32.11
C LEU A 96 23.11 9.43 32.23
N VAL A 97 22.33 9.34 31.15
CA VAL A 97 20.95 9.82 31.11
C VAL A 97 19.97 8.68 30.81
N ILE A 98 20.12 8.01 29.66
CA ILE A 98 19.09 7.06 29.18
C ILE A 98 19.11 5.73 29.93
N GLY A 99 20.29 5.19 30.24
CA GLY A 99 20.45 3.96 31.02
C GLY A 99 19.81 4.08 32.41
N PRO A 100 20.17 5.11 33.21
CA PRO A 100 19.53 5.37 34.50
C PRO A 100 18.02 5.59 34.36
N LEU A 101 17.56 6.35 33.36
CA LEU A 101 16.13 6.53 33.12
C LEU A 101 15.40 5.20 32.89
N GLN A 102 15.95 4.34 32.02
CA GLN A 102 15.39 3.01 31.73
C GLN A 102 15.36 2.13 32.98
N LEU A 103 16.35 2.21 33.87
CA LEU A 103 16.33 1.45 35.12
C LEU A 103 15.19 1.91 36.05
N VAL A 104 14.93 3.21 36.13
CA VAL A 104 13.90 3.76 37.03
C VAL A 104 12.49 3.78 36.43
N SER A 105 12.33 3.66 35.10
CA SER A 105 11.02 3.75 34.43
C SER A 105 10.19 2.48 34.42
N TYR A 106 10.66 1.39 35.03
CA TYR A 106 9.91 0.13 35.09
C TYR A 106 8.50 0.25 35.70
N PRO A 107 8.25 1.04 36.77
CA PRO A 107 6.90 1.22 37.28
C PRO A 107 5.93 1.77 36.21
N SER A 108 6.39 2.67 35.34
CA SER A 108 5.58 3.18 34.23
C SER A 108 5.23 2.07 33.22
N ILE A 109 6.17 1.17 32.96
CA ILE A 109 5.95 -0.01 32.09
C ILE A 109 4.92 -0.96 32.69
N GLN A 110 4.95 -1.14 34.01
CA GLN A 110 3.93 -1.92 34.72
C GLN A 110 2.56 -1.23 34.66
N MET A 111 2.50 0.09 34.83
CA MET A 111 1.25 0.87 34.72
C MET A 111 0.64 0.80 33.31
N ILE A 112 1.47 0.82 32.26
CA ILE A 112 1.02 0.62 30.88
C ILE A 112 0.41 -0.78 30.68
N GLY A 113 0.90 -1.79 31.42
CA GLY A 113 0.42 -3.16 31.31
C GLY A 113 1.14 -4.00 30.25
N ILE A 114 2.40 -3.69 29.94
CA ILE A 114 3.22 -4.52 29.04
C ILE A 114 3.42 -5.90 29.67
N ARG A 115 2.91 -6.94 29.00
CA ARG A 115 2.93 -8.32 29.50
C ARG A 115 4.21 -9.06 29.11
N THR A 116 4.71 -9.93 29.98
CA THR A 116 5.82 -10.86 29.73
C THR A 116 5.35 -12.33 29.64
N GLY A 117 4.05 -12.54 29.83
CA GLY A 117 3.41 -13.84 30.00
C GLY A 117 3.07 -14.57 28.70
N LEU A 118 2.82 -15.88 28.83
CA LEU A 118 2.22 -16.70 27.78
C LEU A 118 0.71 -16.44 27.66
N PRO A 119 0.10 -16.66 26.47
CA PRO A 119 0.74 -17.07 25.21
C PRO A 119 1.55 -15.95 24.56
N LEU A 120 2.51 -16.31 23.69
CA LEU A 120 3.24 -15.28 22.91
C LEU A 120 2.28 -14.54 21.96
N PRO A 121 2.57 -13.25 21.62
CA PRO A 121 1.74 -12.52 20.69
C PRO A 121 1.76 -13.17 19.30
N SER A 122 0.62 -13.17 18.62
CA SER A 122 0.56 -13.64 17.23
C SER A 122 1.29 -12.65 16.31
N GLY A 123 1.70 -13.09 15.12
CA GLY A 123 2.30 -12.19 14.13
C GLY A 123 1.39 -11.00 13.77
N TRP A 124 0.07 -11.20 13.78
CA TRP A 124 -0.91 -10.16 13.51
C TRP A 124 -1.07 -9.17 14.67
N GLU A 125 -1.02 -9.67 15.91
CA GLU A 125 -0.97 -8.81 17.11
C GLU A 125 0.25 -7.89 17.08
N ILE A 126 1.44 -8.45 16.78
CA ILE A 126 2.68 -7.67 16.63
C ILE A 126 2.52 -6.63 15.52
N ALA A 127 2.04 -7.03 14.34
CA ALA A 127 1.93 -6.15 13.18
C ALA A 127 0.97 -4.96 13.44
N LEU A 128 -0.20 -5.22 14.01
CA LEU A 128 -1.18 -4.18 14.33
C LEU A 128 -0.70 -3.25 15.44
N GLN A 129 -0.05 -3.80 16.48
CA GLN A 129 0.58 -2.99 17.54
C GLN A 129 1.65 -2.07 16.96
N LEU A 130 2.59 -2.60 16.17
CA LEU A 130 3.64 -1.80 15.55
C LEU A 130 3.08 -0.73 14.61
N PHE A 131 2.05 -1.04 13.83
CA PHE A 131 1.38 -0.04 12.98
C PHE A 131 0.84 1.13 13.80
N VAL A 132 0.11 0.85 14.89
CA VAL A 132 -0.37 1.91 15.80
C VAL A 132 0.80 2.68 16.41
N TYR A 133 1.86 2.00 16.83
CA TYR A 133 3.01 2.66 17.45
C TYR A 133 3.68 3.63 16.51
N PHE A 134 3.94 3.22 15.26
CA PHE A 134 4.51 4.09 14.24
C PHE A 134 3.63 5.29 13.92
N VAL A 135 2.31 5.10 13.75
CA VAL A 135 1.39 6.20 13.42
C VAL A 135 1.31 7.22 14.56
N VAL A 136 1.15 6.74 15.80
CA VAL A 136 1.03 7.61 16.99
C VAL A 136 2.34 8.33 17.28
N GLU A 137 3.45 7.60 17.23
CA GLU A 137 4.77 8.17 17.45
C GLU A 137 5.08 9.25 16.41
N ASP A 138 4.91 8.96 15.13
CA ASP A 138 5.21 9.90 14.05
C ASP A 138 4.35 11.18 14.11
N TYR A 139 3.04 11.04 14.40
CA TYR A 139 2.17 12.21 14.55
C TYR A 139 2.57 13.09 15.74
N THR A 140 2.88 12.47 16.88
CA THR A 140 3.23 13.21 18.09
C THR A 140 4.63 13.84 17.94
N ASN A 141 5.57 13.08 17.40
CA ASN A 141 6.94 13.51 17.16
C ASN A 141 6.97 14.70 16.20
N TYR A 142 6.19 14.68 15.11
CA TYR A 142 6.04 15.82 14.20
C TYR A 142 5.77 17.14 14.93
N TRP A 143 4.81 17.17 15.85
CA TRP A 143 4.44 18.38 16.57
C TRP A 143 5.50 18.82 17.58
N ILE A 144 6.11 17.88 18.29
CA ILE A 144 7.16 18.19 19.26
C ILE A 144 8.42 18.68 18.52
N HIS A 145 8.82 18.01 17.45
CA HIS A 145 9.95 18.38 16.62
C HIS A 145 9.74 19.75 15.98
N ARG A 146 8.56 20.01 15.42
CA ARG A 146 8.19 21.34 14.92
C ARG A 146 8.20 22.41 16.02
N PHE A 147 7.74 22.08 17.23
CA PHE A 147 7.82 22.98 18.37
C PHE A 147 9.29 23.28 18.73
N LEU A 148 10.18 22.30 18.72
CA LEU A 148 11.61 22.49 18.96
C LEU A 148 12.28 23.39 17.90
N HIS A 149 11.68 23.57 16.73
CA HIS A 149 12.12 24.52 15.72
C HIS A 149 11.62 25.97 15.89
N ASN A 150 10.94 26.27 16.99
CA ASN A 150 10.78 27.67 17.39
C ASN A 150 12.13 28.26 17.85
N LYS A 151 12.28 29.59 17.83
CA LYS A 151 13.55 30.26 18.13
C LYS A 151 14.21 29.78 19.43
N TRP A 152 13.44 29.73 20.53
CA TRP A 152 13.96 29.34 21.83
C TRP A 152 14.29 27.85 21.89
N GLY A 153 13.39 26.99 21.39
CA GLY A 153 13.58 25.55 21.35
C GLY A 153 14.82 25.17 20.55
N TYR A 154 15.04 25.84 19.41
CA TYR A 154 16.17 25.56 18.56
C TYR A 154 17.46 25.99 19.23
N GLU A 155 17.57 27.26 19.63
CA GLU A 155 18.81 27.83 20.17
C GLU A 155 19.30 27.12 21.46
N ASN A 156 18.39 26.59 22.28
CA ASN A 156 18.72 26.05 23.61
C ASN A 156 18.68 24.52 23.71
N ILE A 157 17.93 23.83 22.84
CA ILE A 157 17.74 22.38 22.93
C ILE A 157 18.18 21.73 21.61
N HIS A 158 17.58 22.14 20.50
CA HIS A 158 17.69 21.38 19.25
C HIS A 158 18.90 21.72 18.37
N LYS A 159 19.61 22.81 18.65
CA LYS A 159 20.78 23.24 17.88
C LYS A 159 21.89 22.19 17.85
N VAL A 160 22.11 21.47 18.95
CA VAL A 160 23.15 20.42 19.04
C VAL A 160 22.89 19.30 18.04
N HIS A 161 21.62 18.90 17.88
CA HIS A 161 21.22 17.90 16.90
C HIS A 161 21.57 18.31 15.46
N HIS A 162 21.41 19.59 15.15
CA HIS A 162 21.70 20.19 13.85
C HIS A 162 23.17 20.57 13.62
N GLU A 163 24.09 20.24 14.53
CA GLU A 163 25.53 20.49 14.31
C GLU A 163 26.07 19.71 13.09
N PHE A 164 25.50 18.52 12.82
CA PHE A 164 25.81 17.72 11.65
C PHE A 164 24.91 18.10 10.47
N THR A 165 25.22 19.19 9.78
CA THR A 165 24.47 19.63 8.58
C THR A 165 24.47 18.59 7.45
N ALA A 166 25.38 17.61 7.49
CA ALA A 166 25.35 16.39 6.71
C ALA A 166 25.39 15.20 7.69
N PRO A 167 24.24 14.67 8.11
CA PRO A 167 24.17 13.67 9.16
C PRO A 167 24.82 12.34 8.74
N ILE A 168 25.23 11.60 9.77
CA ILE A 168 25.68 10.20 9.68
C ILE A 168 24.90 9.36 10.68
N GLY A 169 24.84 8.04 10.49
CA GLY A 169 24.05 7.16 11.35
C GLY A 169 24.33 7.31 12.86
N PHE A 170 25.57 7.60 13.27
CA PHE A 170 25.89 7.87 14.68
C PHE A 170 25.36 9.22 15.22
N ALA A 171 25.04 10.17 14.34
CA ALA A 171 24.48 11.46 14.72
C ALA A 171 22.98 11.39 15.04
N ALA A 172 22.30 10.27 14.76
CA ALA A 172 20.86 10.14 14.98
C ALA A 172 20.39 10.54 16.41
N PRO A 173 21.03 10.05 17.50
CA PRO A 173 20.75 10.52 18.86
C PRO A 173 21.76 11.56 19.37
N TYR A 174 22.64 12.10 18.52
CA TYR A 174 23.55 13.17 18.93
C TYR A 174 22.73 14.45 19.10
N ALA A 175 22.46 14.80 20.35
CA ALA A 175 21.56 15.89 20.71
C ALA A 175 21.79 16.34 22.15
N HIS A 176 21.18 17.48 22.51
CA HIS A 176 21.12 17.90 23.91
C HIS A 176 20.31 16.86 24.74
N TRP A 177 20.73 16.56 25.96
CA TRP A 177 20.07 15.52 26.79
C TRP A 177 18.56 15.74 26.95
N ALA A 178 18.12 17.00 27.07
CA ALA A 178 16.71 17.34 27.20
C ALA A 178 15.91 17.00 25.93
N GLU A 179 16.52 17.15 24.75
CA GLU A 179 15.90 16.78 23.48
C GLU A 179 15.62 15.29 23.42
N VAL A 180 16.61 14.46 23.80
CA VAL A 180 16.47 12.99 23.79
C VAL A 180 15.33 12.55 24.71
N LEU A 181 15.13 13.23 25.83
CA LEU A 181 14.00 12.97 26.72
C LEU A 181 12.66 13.42 26.10
N ILE A 182 12.61 14.64 25.54
CA ILE A 182 11.41 15.23 24.96
C ILE A 182 10.93 14.46 23.73
N LEU A 183 11.83 14.17 22.78
CA LEU A 183 11.55 13.37 21.58
C LEU A 183 11.44 11.88 21.88
N GLY A 184 11.88 11.43 23.06
CA GLY A 184 11.65 10.08 23.55
C GLY A 184 10.20 9.81 23.99
N ILE A 185 9.45 10.84 24.43
CA ILE A 185 8.06 10.70 24.93
C ILE A 185 7.13 10.02 23.90
N PRO A 186 7.07 10.46 22.62
CA PRO A 186 6.26 9.83 21.58
C PRO A 186 6.42 8.30 21.48
N SER A 187 7.63 7.78 21.72
CA SER A 187 7.92 6.34 21.59
C SER A 187 7.18 5.47 22.60
N PHE A 188 6.65 6.05 23.68
CA PHE A 188 5.89 5.34 24.71
C PHE A 188 4.37 5.50 24.58
N LEU A 189 3.88 6.46 23.79
CA LEU A 189 2.44 6.72 23.66
C LEU A 189 1.70 5.58 22.96
N GLY A 190 2.26 5.04 21.88
CA GLY A 190 1.68 3.87 21.20
C GLY A 190 1.50 2.68 22.15
N PRO A 191 2.57 2.21 22.81
CA PRO A 191 2.47 1.15 23.82
C PRO A 191 1.53 1.49 24.99
N ALA A 192 1.38 2.77 25.37
CA ALA A 192 0.44 3.18 26.40
C ALA A 192 -1.03 3.07 25.95
N ILE A 193 -1.33 3.28 24.66
CA ILE A 193 -2.68 3.18 24.10
C ILE A 193 -3.05 1.71 23.84
N VAL A 194 -2.12 0.94 23.27
CA VAL A 194 -2.32 -0.49 22.95
C VAL A 194 -1.17 -1.30 23.55
N PRO A 195 -1.24 -1.65 24.84
CA PRO A 195 -0.16 -2.39 25.49
C PRO A 195 0.02 -3.78 24.88
N GLY A 196 1.27 -4.11 24.60
CA GLY A 196 1.66 -5.37 23.97
C GLY A 196 2.46 -6.31 24.86
N HIS A 197 3.03 -7.33 24.24
CA HIS A 197 3.99 -8.21 24.88
C HIS A 197 5.40 -7.58 24.89
N MET A 198 6.23 -7.96 25.86
CA MET A 198 7.62 -7.48 26.00
C MET A 198 8.46 -7.71 24.74
N ILE A 199 8.21 -8.80 24.00
CA ILE A 199 8.84 -9.07 22.69
C ILE A 199 8.44 -8.01 21.65
N THR A 200 7.15 -7.65 21.57
CA THR A 200 6.70 -6.57 20.67
C THR A 200 7.35 -5.25 21.07
N PHE A 201 7.47 -4.98 22.37
CA PHE A 201 8.11 -3.78 22.88
C PHE A 201 9.60 -3.73 22.54
N TRP A 202 10.35 -4.82 22.70
CA TRP A 202 11.76 -4.89 22.27
C TRP A 202 11.91 -4.69 20.76
N LEU A 203 11.05 -5.32 19.97
CA LEU A 203 11.05 -5.15 18.51
C LEU A 203 10.75 -3.70 18.13
N TRP A 204 9.78 -3.06 18.79
CA TRP A 204 9.46 -1.64 18.61
C TRP A 204 10.66 -0.72 18.86
N ILE A 205 11.32 -0.87 20.01
CA ILE A 205 12.50 -0.08 20.37
C ILE A 205 13.64 -0.32 19.37
N ALA A 206 13.82 -1.56 18.91
CA ALA A 206 14.84 -1.89 17.91
C ALA A 206 14.55 -1.24 16.56
N LEU A 207 13.31 -1.35 16.06
CA LEU A 207 12.90 -0.78 14.80
C LEU A 207 13.01 0.74 14.79
N ARG A 208 12.62 1.42 15.88
CA ARG A 208 12.77 2.89 15.98
C ARG A 208 14.22 3.35 15.94
N GLN A 209 15.13 2.63 16.57
CA GLN A 209 16.56 2.99 16.46
C GLN A 209 17.11 2.76 15.06
N ILE A 210 16.79 1.62 14.44
CA ILE A 210 17.24 1.33 13.08
C ILE A 210 16.72 2.39 12.11
N GLU A 211 15.45 2.77 12.25
CA GLU A 211 14.81 3.80 11.44
C GLU A 211 15.47 5.18 11.64
N ALA A 212 15.73 5.61 12.88
CA ALA A 212 16.43 6.86 13.16
C ALA A 212 17.85 6.87 12.56
N ILE A 213 18.56 5.73 12.62
CA ILE A 213 19.89 5.59 12.00
C ILE A 213 19.81 5.66 10.48
N ASP A 214 18.79 5.05 9.86
CA ASP A 214 18.57 5.09 8.41
C ASP A 214 18.30 6.52 7.93
N THR A 215 17.41 7.26 8.60
CA THR A 215 17.10 8.66 8.25
C THR A 215 18.28 9.62 8.44
N HIS A 216 19.25 9.26 9.27
CA HIS A 216 20.49 10.03 9.44
C HIS A 216 21.68 9.47 8.67
N SER A 217 21.50 8.39 7.89
CA SER A 217 22.64 7.65 7.31
C SER A 217 23.52 8.49 6.37
N GLY A 218 22.93 9.52 5.72
CA GLY A 218 23.59 10.32 4.69
C GLY A 218 23.71 9.62 3.33
N TYR A 219 23.00 8.49 3.14
CA TYR A 219 22.98 7.71 1.90
C TYR A 219 21.56 7.40 1.43
N ASP A 220 21.31 7.49 0.13
CA ASP A 220 20.08 7.00 -0.51
C ASP A 220 20.40 5.80 -1.41
N PHE A 221 20.28 4.60 -0.85
CA PHE A 221 20.57 3.36 -1.54
C PHE A 221 19.38 2.89 -2.40
N PRO A 222 19.63 2.05 -3.43
CA PRO A 222 18.54 1.52 -4.25
C PRO A 222 17.61 0.56 -3.49
N TRP A 223 18.01 0.08 -2.32
CA TRP A 223 17.21 -0.75 -1.41
C TRP A 223 16.72 0.02 -0.17
N SER A 224 16.88 1.35 -0.10
CA SER A 224 16.39 2.14 1.03
C SER A 224 14.85 2.02 1.17
N PRO A 225 14.29 2.09 2.39
CA PRO A 225 12.84 1.93 2.59
C PRO A 225 11.98 2.93 1.80
N THR A 226 12.54 4.11 1.47
CA THR A 226 11.93 5.12 0.58
C THR A 226 11.50 4.56 -0.79
N LYS A 227 12.09 3.43 -1.23
CA LYS A 227 11.75 2.80 -2.51
C LYS A 227 10.53 1.88 -2.43
N TYR A 228 10.15 1.44 -1.22
CA TYR A 228 9.13 0.40 -1.01
C TYR A 228 7.97 0.86 -0.13
N ILE A 229 8.19 1.80 0.78
CA ILE A 229 7.21 2.24 1.78
C ILE A 229 6.70 3.64 1.41
N PRO A 230 5.40 3.80 1.09
CA PRO A 230 4.82 5.10 0.81
C PRO A 230 5.00 6.07 1.98
N PHE A 231 5.20 7.34 1.65
CA PHE A 231 5.43 8.43 2.61
C PHE A 231 6.65 8.30 3.51
N TYR A 232 7.43 7.22 3.47
CA TYR A 232 8.65 7.13 4.26
C TYR A 232 9.65 8.24 3.87
N GLY A 233 10.04 9.07 4.83
CA GLY A 233 10.90 10.23 4.58
C GLY A 233 12.32 9.82 4.16
N GLY A 234 12.91 8.93 4.95
CA GLY A 234 14.28 8.44 4.74
C GLY A 234 15.35 9.52 4.76
N ALA A 235 16.57 9.10 4.40
CA ALA A 235 17.77 9.92 4.57
C ALA A 235 17.75 11.24 3.78
N GLU A 236 17.32 11.24 2.51
CA GLU A 236 17.30 12.45 1.68
C GLU A 236 16.39 13.55 2.26
N TYR A 237 15.26 13.14 2.84
CA TYR A 237 14.27 14.07 3.37
C TYR A 237 14.74 14.72 4.67
N HIS A 238 15.39 13.95 5.53
CA HIS A 238 15.91 14.44 6.81
C HIS A 238 17.26 15.16 6.65
N ASP A 239 18.11 14.75 5.71
CA ASP A 239 19.36 15.44 5.37
C ASP A 239 19.10 16.89 4.92
N TYR A 240 18.05 17.13 4.11
CA TYR A 240 17.64 18.49 3.75
C TYR A 240 17.27 19.34 4.98
N HIS A 241 16.56 18.73 5.94
CA HIS A 241 16.17 19.39 7.17
C HIS A 241 17.39 19.86 7.97
N HIS A 242 18.37 18.96 8.19
CA HIS A 242 19.65 19.26 8.83
C HIS A 242 20.47 20.31 8.06
N TYR A 243 20.48 20.24 6.73
CA TYR A 243 21.19 21.19 5.89
C TYR A 243 20.66 22.63 6.03
N VAL A 244 19.35 22.80 6.15
CA VAL A 244 18.72 24.13 6.36
C VAL A 244 18.88 24.61 7.81
N GLY A 245 18.92 23.70 8.78
CA GLY A 245 19.20 24.01 10.18
C GLY A 245 18.12 24.85 10.84
N GLY A 246 18.51 25.88 11.61
CA GLY A 246 17.59 26.71 12.39
C GLY A 246 16.61 27.55 11.56
N GLN A 247 16.84 27.68 10.25
CA GLN A 247 15.90 28.31 9.33
C GLN A 247 14.86 27.31 8.77
N SER A 248 14.98 26.03 9.14
CA SER A 248 14.10 24.98 8.65
C SER A 248 12.68 25.19 9.18
N GLN A 249 11.75 25.32 8.25
CA GLN A 249 10.30 25.35 8.50
C GLN A 249 9.63 24.15 7.83
N SER A 250 10.39 23.08 7.59
CA SER A 250 9.97 21.93 6.80
C SER A 250 10.61 20.62 7.26
N ASN A 251 10.02 19.51 6.83
CA ASN A 251 10.55 18.16 6.99
C ASN A 251 10.66 17.70 8.45
N PHE A 252 9.58 17.85 9.22
CA PHE A 252 9.55 17.53 10.65
C PHE A 252 9.17 16.07 10.95
N ALA A 253 8.69 15.33 9.96
CA ALA A 253 8.34 13.91 10.10
C ALA A 253 9.49 13.11 10.70
N SER A 254 9.16 12.21 11.64
CA SER A 254 10.15 11.28 12.19
C SER A 254 10.36 10.10 11.27
N VAL A 255 9.26 9.56 10.70
CA VAL A 255 9.24 8.34 9.88
C VAL A 255 8.47 8.61 8.58
N PHE A 256 7.22 9.07 8.69
CA PHE A 256 6.34 9.25 7.54
C PHE A 256 6.00 10.73 7.28
N THR A 257 6.14 11.14 6.05
CA THR A 257 5.93 12.51 5.56
C THR A 257 4.47 12.92 5.46
N TYR A 258 3.51 12.12 5.93
CA TYR A 258 2.08 12.46 5.80
C TYR A 258 1.70 13.70 6.62
N CYS A 259 2.30 13.90 7.81
CA CYS A 259 2.08 15.12 8.58
C CYS A 259 2.61 16.34 7.84
N ASP A 260 3.83 16.26 7.29
CA ASP A 260 4.39 17.34 6.50
C ASP A 260 3.56 17.64 5.24
N PHE A 261 3.00 16.60 4.61
CA PHE A 261 2.07 16.74 3.49
C PHE A 261 0.77 17.46 3.90
N ILE A 262 0.13 17.01 4.97
CA ILE A 262 -1.14 17.56 5.48
C ILE A 262 -0.99 19.03 5.86
N TYR A 263 0.07 19.37 6.60
CA TYR A 263 0.30 20.73 7.09
C TYR A 263 1.13 21.60 6.13
N GLY A 264 1.53 21.04 4.98
CA GLY A 264 2.28 21.76 3.94
C GLY A 264 3.70 22.15 4.34
N THR A 265 4.30 21.45 5.31
CA THR A 265 5.69 21.64 5.76
C THR A 265 6.68 20.80 4.95
N ASP A 266 6.37 20.43 3.71
CA ASP A 266 7.32 19.79 2.77
C ASP A 266 7.60 20.63 1.52
N LYS A 267 7.02 21.84 1.43
CA LYS A 267 7.13 22.72 0.25
C LYS A 267 8.57 23.11 -0.06
N GLY A 268 9.38 23.41 0.96
CA GLY A 268 10.79 23.77 0.80
C GLY A 268 11.59 22.66 0.13
N TYR A 269 11.45 21.44 0.64
CA TYR A 269 12.06 20.25 0.07
C TYR A 269 11.61 19.98 -1.37
N ARG A 270 10.29 20.03 -1.63
CA ARG A 270 9.77 19.83 -3.00
C ARG A 270 10.33 20.86 -3.99
N TYR A 271 10.48 22.11 -3.55
CA TYR A 271 11.07 23.18 -4.36
C TYR A 271 12.54 22.91 -4.68
N GLN A 272 13.36 22.59 -3.67
CA GLN A 272 14.76 22.25 -3.86
C GLN A 272 14.93 21.04 -4.80
N LYS A 273 14.13 19.98 -4.60
CA LYS A 273 14.15 18.78 -5.45
C LYS A 273 13.82 19.10 -6.91
N LYS A 274 12.90 20.05 -7.16
CA LYS A 274 12.56 20.53 -8.51
C LYS A 274 13.75 21.25 -9.17
N ILE A 275 14.47 22.10 -8.42
CA ILE A 275 15.66 22.81 -8.92
C ILE A 275 16.78 21.84 -9.26
N LEU A 276 17.07 20.88 -8.37
CA LEU A 276 18.10 19.87 -8.58
C LEU A 276 17.80 19.00 -9.81
N LYS A 277 16.54 18.57 -9.98
CA LYS A 277 16.10 17.86 -11.20
C LYS A 277 16.31 18.69 -12.46
N LYS A 278 16.02 20.00 -12.44
CA LYS A 278 16.21 20.88 -13.61
C LYS A 278 17.70 20.99 -14.00
N HIS A 279 18.62 21.05 -13.03
CA HIS A 279 20.06 21.11 -13.27
C HIS A 279 20.64 19.77 -13.78
N LEU A 280 20.11 18.65 -13.29
CA LEU A 280 20.46 17.32 -13.78
C LEU A 280 19.92 17.06 -15.20
N TRP A 281 18.70 17.52 -15.49
CA TRP A 281 18.10 17.41 -16.82
C TRP A 281 18.85 18.21 -17.90
N SER A 282 19.38 19.39 -17.56
CA SER A 282 20.23 20.17 -18.47
C SER A 282 21.59 19.55 -18.74
N SER A 283 22.07 18.62 -17.90
CA SER A 283 23.40 18.01 -18.04
C SER A 283 23.39 16.59 -18.61
N GLN A 284 22.22 15.93 -18.73
CA GLN A 284 22.10 14.53 -19.14
C GLN A 284 21.34 14.28 -20.46
N GLN A 285 21.25 15.27 -21.34
CA GLN A 285 20.49 15.20 -22.60
C GLN A 285 21.02 14.16 -23.63
N HIS A 286 22.08 13.38 -23.32
CA HIS A 286 22.72 12.47 -24.26
C HIS A 286 22.68 10.96 -23.95
N ILE A 287 22.08 10.47 -22.86
CA ILE A 287 22.25 9.04 -22.47
C ILE A 287 20.94 8.30 -22.13
N PHE A 288 19.75 8.92 -22.26
CA PHE A 288 18.55 8.41 -21.59
C PHE A 288 17.80 7.24 -22.28
N TYR A 289 18.13 6.85 -23.52
CA TYR A 289 17.27 5.93 -24.29
C TYR A 289 17.63 4.43 -24.24
N SER A 290 18.69 3.98 -23.57
CA SER A 290 19.12 2.56 -23.66
C SER A 290 18.92 1.68 -22.43
N LYS A 291 18.62 2.23 -21.24
CA LYS A 291 18.77 1.47 -19.97
C LYS A 291 17.49 0.88 -19.37
N TYR A 292 16.30 1.28 -19.83
CA TYR A 292 15.04 0.88 -19.16
C TYR A 292 14.47 -0.47 -19.61
N ARG A 293 15.02 -1.09 -20.67
CA ARG A 293 14.53 -2.38 -21.18
C ARG A 293 15.01 -3.60 -20.38
N SER A 294 16.02 -3.47 -19.51
CA SER A 294 16.61 -4.61 -18.78
C SER A 294 16.11 -4.77 -17.35
N MET A 295 15.26 -3.86 -16.83
CA MET A 295 14.88 -3.83 -15.41
C MET A 295 13.54 -4.55 -15.11
N LEU A 296 12.79 -4.93 -16.15
CA LEU A 296 11.47 -5.57 -16.04
C LEU A 296 11.50 -7.09 -15.78
N MET A 297 12.69 -7.71 -15.72
CA MET A 297 12.84 -9.17 -15.58
C MET A 297 13.35 -9.64 -14.20
N ASP A 298 13.83 -8.76 -13.33
CA ASP A 298 14.66 -9.14 -12.16
C ASP A 298 14.00 -8.92 -10.78
N SER A 299 12.68 -8.92 -10.67
CA SER A 299 12.03 -8.74 -9.36
C SER A 299 10.78 -9.59 -9.19
N CYS A 300 11.00 -10.91 -9.05
CA CYS A 300 10.00 -11.83 -8.55
C CYS A 300 10.54 -12.47 -7.26
N PRO A 301 10.02 -12.14 -6.07
CA PRO A 301 10.33 -12.91 -4.87
C PRO A 301 9.55 -14.23 -4.92
N THR A 302 10.27 -15.33 -5.17
CA THR A 302 9.79 -16.69 -4.96
C THR A 302 9.52 -16.91 -3.48
N ILE A 303 8.26 -16.76 -3.06
CA ILE A 303 7.78 -17.28 -1.77
C ILE A 303 7.04 -18.59 -2.06
N ILE A 304 7.80 -19.69 -2.03
CA ILE A 304 7.27 -21.03 -1.86
C ILE A 304 7.61 -21.42 -0.43
N ALA A 305 6.62 -21.56 0.45
CA ALA A 305 6.43 -22.75 1.28
C ALA A 305 5.33 -22.59 2.35
N PHE A 306 4.70 -23.76 2.60
CA PHE A 306 3.86 -24.17 3.73
C PHE A 306 2.37 -23.79 3.73
N LEU A 307 1.56 -24.72 3.23
CA LEU A 307 0.21 -24.97 3.76
C LEU A 307 0.18 -26.39 4.37
N PRO A 308 -0.27 -26.55 5.62
CA PRO A 308 -0.80 -27.81 6.08
C PRO A 308 -2.15 -28.06 5.40
N VAL A 309 -2.29 -29.23 4.79
CA VAL A 309 -3.57 -29.78 4.35
C VAL A 309 -4.34 -30.22 5.59
N GLY A 310 -5.56 -29.70 5.80
CA GLY A 310 -6.47 -30.31 6.76
C GLY A 310 -7.56 -29.41 7.32
N SER A 311 -8.73 -29.45 6.70
CA SER A 311 -10.02 -29.64 7.40
C SER A 311 -11.14 -29.68 6.37
N THR A 312 -11.47 -30.89 5.93
CA THR A 312 -12.73 -31.16 5.24
C THR A 312 -13.83 -30.95 6.27
N ILE A 313 -14.55 -29.83 6.18
CA ILE A 313 -15.83 -29.69 6.86
C ILE A 313 -16.78 -30.65 6.13
N MET A 314 -17.00 -31.84 6.70
CA MET A 314 -18.07 -32.74 6.28
C MET A 314 -19.40 -31.99 6.40
N LEU A 315 -20.18 -31.97 5.32
CA LEU A 315 -21.51 -31.39 5.32
C LEU A 315 -22.55 -32.32 5.95
N PRO A 316 -23.70 -31.79 6.40
CA PRO A 316 -24.75 -32.54 7.08
C PRO A 316 -25.75 -33.25 6.15
N TYR A 317 -25.51 -33.34 4.83
CA TYR A 317 -26.46 -33.92 3.87
C TYR A 317 -25.77 -34.52 2.64
N ASN A 318 -26.09 -35.78 2.33
CA ASN A 318 -25.49 -36.55 1.22
C ASN A 318 -26.45 -36.73 0.03
N THR A 319 -27.74 -36.41 0.20
CA THR A 319 -28.77 -36.54 -0.83
C THR A 319 -29.64 -35.29 -0.95
N ILE A 320 -30.34 -35.17 -2.08
CA ILE A 320 -31.34 -34.10 -2.31
C ILE A 320 -32.44 -34.15 -1.24
N ASN A 321 -32.82 -35.35 -0.78
CA ASN A 321 -33.85 -35.53 0.25
C ASN A 321 -33.37 -35.00 1.62
N ASP A 322 -32.10 -35.23 1.96
CA ASP A 322 -31.51 -34.69 3.20
C ASP A 322 -31.48 -33.15 3.15
N ALA A 323 -31.09 -32.57 2.02
CA ALA A 323 -31.08 -31.13 1.82
C ALA A 323 -32.50 -30.54 1.90
N ALA A 324 -33.51 -31.20 1.32
CA ALA A 324 -34.91 -30.78 1.40
C ALA A 324 -35.46 -30.84 2.83
N ALA A 325 -35.09 -31.87 3.59
CA ALA A 325 -35.46 -32.02 5.00
C ALA A 325 -34.87 -30.90 5.87
N VAL A 326 -33.60 -30.55 5.66
CA VAL A 326 -32.92 -29.44 6.38
C VAL A 326 -33.54 -28.09 6.04
N LEU A 327 -33.90 -27.87 4.77
CA LEU A 327 -34.51 -26.61 4.32
C LEU A 327 -36.01 -26.51 4.67
N GLY A 328 -36.65 -27.61 5.11
CA GLY A 328 -38.08 -27.66 5.39
C GLY A 328 -38.96 -27.48 4.14
N ARG A 329 -38.39 -27.63 2.94
CA ARG A 329 -39.07 -27.49 1.65
C ARG A 329 -38.33 -28.24 0.54
N ASN A 330 -39.03 -28.56 -0.54
CA ASN A 330 -38.39 -29.06 -1.74
C ASN A 330 -37.39 -28.04 -2.32
N LEU A 331 -36.29 -28.54 -2.86
CA LEU A 331 -35.31 -27.73 -3.58
C LEU A 331 -35.95 -27.17 -4.86
N THR A 332 -35.62 -25.92 -5.17
CA THR A 332 -35.91 -25.35 -6.49
C THR A 332 -35.06 -26.04 -7.57
N TYR A 333 -35.40 -25.81 -8.84
CA TYR A 333 -34.59 -26.29 -9.96
C TYR A 333 -33.14 -25.79 -9.88
N GLY A 334 -32.93 -24.50 -9.60
CA GLY A 334 -31.59 -23.91 -9.44
C GLY A 334 -30.80 -24.51 -8.28
N GLU A 335 -31.45 -24.74 -7.13
CA GLU A 335 -30.81 -25.41 -5.99
C GLU A 335 -30.46 -26.86 -6.28
N THR A 336 -31.27 -27.56 -7.08
CA THR A 336 -30.99 -28.94 -7.51
C THR A 336 -29.76 -29.00 -8.42
N LEU A 337 -29.67 -28.11 -9.40
CA LEU A 337 -28.48 -27.97 -10.26
C LEU A 337 -27.24 -27.62 -9.43
N TRP A 338 -27.36 -26.67 -8.52
CA TRP A 338 -26.26 -26.26 -7.65
C TRP A 338 -25.80 -27.38 -6.72
N PHE A 339 -26.74 -28.13 -6.14
CA PHE A 339 -26.45 -29.29 -5.30
C PHE A 339 -25.68 -30.35 -6.09
N ASN A 340 -26.19 -30.75 -7.27
CA ASN A 340 -25.53 -31.74 -8.13
C ASN A 340 -24.12 -31.31 -8.55
N TYR A 341 -23.92 -30.03 -8.80
CA TYR A 341 -22.61 -29.50 -9.13
C TYR A 341 -21.66 -29.45 -7.92
N SER A 342 -22.13 -28.96 -6.78
CA SER A 342 -21.28 -28.63 -5.63
C SER A 342 -21.04 -29.81 -4.68
N ALA A 343 -21.97 -30.77 -4.56
CA ALA A 343 -21.97 -31.81 -3.53
C ALA A 343 -20.65 -32.62 -3.46
N SER A 344 -20.05 -32.93 -4.61
CA SER A 344 -18.79 -33.71 -4.68
C SER A 344 -17.52 -32.86 -4.64
N LYS A 345 -17.62 -31.53 -4.58
CA LYS A 345 -16.50 -30.59 -4.65
C LYS A 345 -16.19 -30.02 -3.28
N SER A 346 -14.91 -29.76 -2.99
CA SER A 346 -14.51 -29.03 -1.78
C SER A 346 -14.83 -27.54 -1.90
N ASP A 347 -14.95 -26.84 -0.77
CA ASP A 347 -15.13 -25.38 -0.77
C ASP A 347 -13.94 -24.65 -1.38
N LEU A 348 -12.72 -25.17 -1.18
CA LEU A 348 -11.51 -24.68 -1.85
C LEU A 348 -11.61 -24.83 -3.36
N PHE A 349 -12.11 -25.96 -3.86
CA PHE A 349 -12.30 -26.16 -5.30
C PHE A 349 -13.33 -25.17 -5.83
N LEU A 350 -14.50 -25.07 -5.19
CA LEU A 350 -15.54 -24.13 -5.59
C LEU A 350 -14.98 -22.72 -5.65
N TYR A 351 -14.31 -22.25 -4.60
CA TYR A 351 -13.73 -20.91 -4.56
C TYR A 351 -12.60 -20.71 -5.58
N SER A 352 -11.55 -21.53 -5.53
CA SER A 352 -10.32 -21.22 -6.29
C SER A 352 -10.48 -21.57 -7.77
N HIS A 353 -10.91 -22.79 -8.11
CA HIS A 353 -10.99 -23.22 -9.50
C HIS A 353 -11.98 -22.38 -10.30
N ASN A 354 -13.20 -22.17 -9.78
CA ASN A 354 -14.22 -21.43 -10.53
C ASN A 354 -13.89 -19.95 -10.64
N THR A 355 -13.32 -19.34 -9.59
CA THR A 355 -12.93 -17.93 -9.66
C THR A 355 -11.75 -17.73 -10.62
N ILE A 356 -10.75 -18.61 -10.60
CA ILE A 356 -9.64 -18.59 -11.56
C ILE A 356 -10.16 -18.79 -12.99
N PHE A 357 -11.08 -19.75 -13.19
CA PHE A 357 -11.69 -20.00 -14.49
C PHE A 357 -12.47 -18.78 -15.01
N LEU A 358 -13.25 -18.13 -14.14
CA LEU A 358 -13.95 -16.89 -14.48
C LEU A 358 -12.96 -15.79 -14.87
N ILE A 359 -11.94 -15.51 -14.04
CA ILE A 359 -10.95 -14.47 -14.36
C ILE A 359 -10.24 -14.79 -15.68
N LEU A 360 -9.90 -16.06 -15.95
CA LEU A 360 -9.25 -16.47 -17.19
C LEU A 360 -10.14 -16.24 -18.42
N ILE A 361 -11.43 -16.61 -18.34
CA ILE A 361 -12.41 -16.29 -19.38
C ILE A 361 -12.47 -14.79 -19.60
N PHE A 362 -12.63 -14.01 -18.53
CA PHE A 362 -12.75 -12.55 -18.61
C PHE A 362 -11.43 -11.85 -18.91
N SER A 363 -10.28 -12.54 -18.92
CA SER A 363 -9.00 -12.01 -19.41
C SER A 363 -8.74 -12.37 -20.88
N THR A 364 -9.37 -13.44 -21.38
CA THR A 364 -9.20 -13.95 -22.76
C THR A 364 -10.27 -13.43 -23.71
N VAL A 365 -11.52 -13.33 -23.27
CA VAL A 365 -12.64 -12.82 -24.10
C VAL A 365 -12.43 -11.35 -24.51
N PRO A 366 -11.95 -10.44 -23.65
CA PRO A 366 -11.59 -9.08 -24.05
C PRO A 366 -10.55 -8.97 -25.16
N LEU A 367 -9.60 -9.90 -25.24
CA LEU A 367 -8.61 -9.95 -26.32
C LEU A 367 -9.31 -10.20 -27.66
N LEU A 368 -10.19 -11.19 -27.71
CA LEU A 368 -10.96 -11.51 -28.90
C LEU A 368 -11.88 -10.34 -29.28
N LEU A 369 -12.48 -9.67 -28.29
CA LEU A 369 -13.33 -8.51 -28.50
C LEU A 369 -12.55 -7.32 -29.06
N THR A 370 -11.38 -6.99 -28.48
CA THR A 370 -10.51 -5.90 -28.95
C THR A 370 -10.02 -6.15 -30.36
N LEU A 371 -9.51 -7.35 -30.65
CA LEU A 371 -9.06 -7.73 -31.99
C LEU A 371 -10.21 -7.65 -33.00
N SER A 372 -11.40 -8.11 -32.61
CA SER A 372 -12.59 -8.04 -33.49
C SER A 372 -12.98 -6.60 -33.77
N LEU A 373 -13.00 -5.72 -32.76
CA LEU A 373 -13.32 -4.31 -32.94
C LEU A 373 -12.29 -3.60 -33.81
N GLU A 374 -10.99 -3.79 -33.56
CA GLU A 374 -9.92 -3.13 -34.33
C GLU A 374 -9.87 -3.60 -35.80
N ILE A 375 -10.21 -4.86 -36.09
CA ILE A 375 -10.26 -5.40 -37.47
C ILE A 375 -11.56 -4.98 -38.18
N LEU A 376 -12.70 -5.01 -37.48
CA LEU A 376 -14.02 -4.84 -38.08
C LEU A 376 -14.53 -3.40 -38.05
N GLN A 377 -13.84 -2.48 -37.36
CA GLN A 377 -14.30 -1.10 -37.21
C GLN A 377 -14.58 -0.39 -38.54
N SER A 378 -13.70 -0.50 -39.53
CA SER A 378 -13.92 0.12 -40.84
C SER A 378 -14.92 -0.62 -41.72
N PRO A 379 -14.85 -1.97 -41.89
CA PRO A 379 -15.85 -2.72 -42.66
C PRO A 379 -17.29 -2.56 -42.15
N LEU A 380 -17.48 -2.40 -40.83
CA LEU A 380 -18.79 -2.28 -40.20
C LEU A 380 -19.19 -0.83 -39.88
N GLY A 381 -18.35 0.15 -40.23
CA GLY A 381 -18.60 1.56 -39.94
C GLY A 381 -18.72 1.87 -38.43
N LEU A 382 -18.00 1.15 -37.58
CA LEU A 382 -17.91 1.39 -36.14
C LEU A 382 -16.88 2.47 -35.78
N ASP A 383 -16.05 2.90 -36.74
CA ASP A 383 -15.05 3.97 -36.56
C ASP A 383 -15.67 5.26 -35.99
N LYS A 384 -16.94 5.56 -36.35
CA LYS A 384 -17.68 6.72 -35.85
C LYS A 384 -17.96 6.71 -34.34
N TYR A 385 -17.86 5.55 -33.70
CA TYR A 385 -18.07 5.40 -32.24
C TYR A 385 -16.74 5.36 -31.48
N LYS A 386 -15.60 5.37 -32.17
CA LYS A 386 -14.28 5.35 -31.55
C LYS A 386 -13.96 6.73 -30.97
N ILE A 387 -13.59 6.75 -29.69
CA ILE A 387 -13.38 8.01 -28.96
C ILE A 387 -12.10 8.72 -29.47
N GLN A 388 -11.04 7.96 -29.74
CA GLN A 388 -9.77 8.45 -30.27
C GLN A 388 -9.45 7.82 -31.65
N PRO A 389 -10.09 8.26 -32.75
CA PRO A 389 -10.00 7.59 -34.05
C PRO A 389 -8.62 7.67 -34.71
N LYS A 390 -7.75 8.58 -34.25
CA LYS A 390 -6.39 8.76 -34.78
C LYS A 390 -5.35 7.83 -34.14
N VAL A 391 -5.72 7.10 -33.09
CA VAL A 391 -4.83 6.19 -32.37
C VAL A 391 -5.19 4.76 -32.77
N MET A 392 -4.25 4.09 -33.44
CA MET A 392 -4.37 2.70 -33.88
C MET A 392 -3.20 1.91 -33.33
N LEU A 393 -3.48 0.77 -32.70
CA LEU A 393 -2.46 -0.09 -32.11
C LEU A 393 -1.99 -1.15 -33.10
N SER A 394 -0.68 -1.42 -33.09
CA SER A 394 -0.11 -2.52 -33.86
C SER A 394 -0.38 -3.86 -33.18
N PHE A 395 -0.40 -4.93 -33.98
CA PHE A 395 -0.51 -6.30 -33.46
C PHE A 395 0.59 -6.63 -32.43
N SER A 396 1.81 -6.11 -32.63
CA SER A 396 2.93 -6.34 -31.71
C SER A 396 2.70 -5.70 -30.34
N GLU A 397 2.11 -4.50 -30.30
CA GLU A 397 1.78 -3.82 -29.03
C GLU A 397 0.68 -4.58 -28.28
N MET A 398 -0.37 -4.98 -29.00
CA MET A 398 -1.45 -5.80 -28.41
C MET A 398 -0.94 -7.14 -27.87
N PHE A 399 -0.08 -7.83 -28.62
CA PHE A 399 0.48 -9.11 -28.18
C PHE A 399 1.45 -8.96 -27.00
N GLY A 400 2.26 -7.88 -26.98
CA GLY A 400 3.13 -7.54 -25.85
C GLY A 400 2.33 -7.34 -24.56
N CYS A 401 1.29 -6.50 -24.62
CA CYS A 401 0.37 -6.29 -23.51
C CYS A 401 -0.24 -7.63 -23.05
N TYR A 402 -0.65 -8.50 -23.99
CA TYR A 402 -1.24 -9.80 -23.65
C TYR A 402 -0.33 -10.70 -22.86
N LYS A 403 0.91 -10.79 -23.29
CA LYS A 403 1.92 -11.55 -22.57
C LYS A 403 2.09 -11.03 -21.14
N ASP A 404 2.12 -9.72 -20.94
CA ASP A 404 2.34 -9.10 -19.63
C ASP A 404 1.14 -9.32 -18.69
N VAL A 405 -0.09 -9.16 -19.19
CA VAL A 405 -1.33 -9.46 -18.43
C VAL A 405 -1.37 -10.93 -18.03
N MET A 406 -1.09 -11.86 -18.96
CA MET A 406 -1.07 -13.29 -18.65
C MET A 406 0.02 -13.65 -17.65
N THR A 407 1.19 -13.03 -17.76
CA THR A 407 2.30 -13.22 -16.81
C THR A 407 1.88 -12.77 -15.41
N THR A 408 1.26 -11.60 -15.31
CA THR A 408 0.77 -11.05 -14.04
C THR A 408 -0.35 -11.91 -13.45
N PHE A 409 -1.27 -12.40 -14.28
CA PHE A 409 -2.30 -13.33 -13.85
C PHE A 409 -1.71 -14.61 -13.26
N LEU A 410 -0.77 -15.25 -13.96
CA LEU A 410 -0.17 -16.52 -13.54
C LEU A 410 0.73 -16.38 -12.30
N LEU A 411 1.50 -15.29 -12.20
CA LEU A 411 2.48 -15.11 -11.14
C LEU A 411 1.93 -14.38 -9.91
N VAL A 412 0.85 -13.61 -10.05
CA VAL A 412 0.31 -12.76 -8.97
C VAL A 412 -1.13 -13.13 -8.66
N VAL A 413 -2.04 -13.01 -9.62
CA VAL A 413 -3.49 -13.14 -9.34
C VAL A 413 -3.88 -14.56 -8.95
N ALA A 414 -3.45 -15.58 -9.69
CA ALA A 414 -3.81 -16.97 -9.40
C ALA A 414 -3.22 -17.49 -8.06
N PRO A 415 -1.93 -17.23 -7.73
CA PRO A 415 -1.40 -17.55 -6.40
C PRO A 415 -2.13 -16.82 -5.27
N LEU A 416 -2.39 -15.52 -5.43
CA LEU A 416 -3.13 -14.74 -4.43
C LEU A 416 -4.55 -15.27 -4.22
N GLN A 417 -5.23 -15.67 -5.29
CA GLN A 417 -6.55 -16.28 -5.22
C GLN A 417 -6.53 -17.59 -4.43
N LEU A 418 -5.49 -18.41 -4.56
CA LEU A 418 -5.34 -19.63 -3.76
C LEU A 418 -5.03 -19.32 -2.29
N LEU A 419 -4.11 -18.38 -2.05
CA LEU A 419 -3.67 -17.99 -0.71
C LEU A 419 -4.74 -17.26 0.09
N SER A 420 -5.73 -16.65 -0.56
CA SER A 420 -6.82 -15.93 0.09
C SER A 420 -7.95 -16.82 0.62
N TYR A 421 -7.94 -18.13 0.32
CA TYR A 421 -9.02 -19.04 0.74
C TYR A 421 -9.29 -19.06 2.27
N PRO A 422 -8.26 -19.11 3.16
CA PRO A 422 -8.52 -19.04 4.60
C PRO A 422 -9.25 -17.76 5.02
N SER A 423 -8.95 -16.62 4.38
CA SER A 423 -9.63 -15.36 4.63
C SER A 423 -11.10 -15.43 4.21
N ILE A 424 -11.41 -16.07 3.08
CA ILE A 424 -12.79 -16.28 2.63
C ILE A 424 -13.58 -17.17 3.59
N GLN A 425 -12.95 -18.20 4.15
CA GLN A 425 -13.58 -19.02 5.19
C GLN A 425 -13.87 -18.20 6.46
N MET A 426 -12.94 -17.33 6.85
CA MET A 426 -13.10 -16.45 8.01
C MET A 426 -14.21 -15.40 7.81
N ILE A 427 -14.37 -14.88 6.59
CA ILE A 427 -15.44 -13.93 6.22
C ILE A 427 -16.82 -14.61 6.26
N GLY A 428 -16.88 -15.93 6.06
CA GLY A 428 -18.13 -16.69 6.12
C GLY A 428 -18.95 -16.68 4.83
N ILE A 429 -18.30 -16.55 3.67
CA ILE A 429 -18.99 -16.68 2.37
C ILE A 429 -19.55 -18.10 2.22
N ARG A 430 -20.87 -18.21 2.04
CA ARG A 430 -21.57 -19.50 1.92
C ARG A 430 -21.30 -20.10 0.54
N THR A 431 -20.80 -21.32 0.48
CA THR A 431 -20.63 -22.08 -0.78
C THR A 431 -21.75 -23.08 -1.04
N ARG A 432 -22.63 -23.28 -0.05
CA ARG A 432 -23.66 -24.31 -0.01
C ARG A 432 -25.05 -23.72 0.14
N LEU A 433 -26.05 -24.57 -0.03
CA LEU A 433 -27.46 -24.25 0.14
C LEU A 433 -27.76 -23.59 1.50
N PRO A 434 -28.83 -22.75 1.58
CA PRO A 434 -29.73 -22.36 0.48
C PRO A 434 -29.08 -21.35 -0.47
N LEU A 435 -29.51 -21.36 -1.74
CA LEU A 435 -29.12 -20.33 -2.69
C LEU A 435 -29.64 -18.95 -2.25
N PRO A 436 -28.91 -17.86 -2.55
CA PRO A 436 -29.34 -16.52 -2.19
C PRO A 436 -30.60 -16.16 -2.99
N SER A 437 -31.54 -15.47 -2.35
CA SER A 437 -32.71 -14.93 -3.05
C SER A 437 -32.29 -13.79 -3.99
N GLY A 438 -33.13 -13.48 -5.00
CA GLY A 438 -32.89 -12.32 -5.86
C GLY A 438 -32.74 -11.01 -5.07
N TRP A 439 -33.53 -10.85 -4.01
CA TRP A 439 -33.44 -9.70 -3.11
C TRP A 439 -32.10 -9.66 -2.34
N GLU A 440 -31.63 -10.80 -1.85
CA GLU A 440 -30.33 -10.91 -1.19
C GLU A 440 -29.20 -10.52 -2.13
N ILE A 441 -29.21 -11.06 -3.36
CA ILE A 441 -28.23 -10.72 -4.41
C ILE A 441 -28.26 -9.21 -4.67
N SER A 442 -29.44 -8.63 -4.93
CA SER A 442 -29.57 -7.20 -5.24
C SER A 442 -29.07 -6.30 -4.12
N LEU A 443 -29.41 -6.60 -2.87
CA LEU A 443 -28.95 -5.81 -1.71
C LEU A 443 -27.44 -5.91 -1.52
N GLN A 444 -26.88 -7.12 -1.65
CA GLN A 444 -25.43 -7.34 -1.56
C GLN A 444 -24.69 -6.57 -2.66
N LEU A 445 -25.13 -6.68 -3.92
CA LEU A 445 -24.51 -5.94 -5.02
C LEU A 445 -24.59 -4.43 -4.83
N PHE A 446 -25.72 -3.91 -4.35
CA PHE A 446 -25.86 -2.48 -4.06
C PHE A 446 -24.82 -2.00 -3.04
N VAL A 447 -24.65 -2.75 -1.95
CA VAL A 447 -23.63 -2.45 -0.93
C VAL A 447 -22.22 -2.60 -1.50
N TYR A 448 -21.98 -3.64 -2.31
CA TYR A 448 -20.66 -3.88 -2.91
C TYR A 448 -20.26 -2.74 -3.83
N PHE A 449 -21.16 -2.28 -4.71
CA PHE A 449 -20.92 -1.10 -5.54
C PHE A 449 -20.65 0.15 -4.71
N LEU A 450 -21.46 0.41 -3.67
CA LEU A 450 -21.28 1.60 -2.83
C LEU A 450 -19.90 1.62 -2.15
N VAL A 451 -19.52 0.50 -1.52
CA VAL A 451 -18.26 0.38 -0.78
C VAL A 451 -17.06 0.40 -1.71
N GLU A 452 -17.15 -0.34 -2.82
CA GLU A 452 -16.07 -0.42 -3.79
C GLU A 452 -15.82 0.94 -4.44
N ASP A 453 -16.84 1.61 -4.97
CA ASP A 453 -16.65 2.91 -5.62
C ASP A 453 -16.04 3.96 -4.68
N TYR A 454 -16.54 4.03 -3.45
CA TYR A 454 -16.05 5.00 -2.48
C TYR A 454 -14.58 4.74 -2.14
N THR A 455 -14.22 3.48 -1.92
CA THR A 455 -12.85 3.10 -1.56
C THR A 455 -11.92 3.24 -2.77
N ASN A 456 -12.36 2.79 -3.94
CA ASN A 456 -11.62 2.85 -5.19
C ASN A 456 -11.29 4.29 -5.54
N TYR A 457 -12.25 5.22 -5.45
CA TYR A 457 -12.01 6.66 -5.64
C TYR A 457 -10.79 7.18 -4.86
N TRP A 458 -10.69 6.84 -3.56
CA TRP A 458 -9.57 7.30 -2.74
C TRP A 458 -8.26 6.60 -3.06
N VAL A 459 -8.30 5.29 -3.32
CA VAL A 459 -7.10 4.52 -3.72
C VAL A 459 -6.58 5.02 -5.07
N HIS A 460 -7.45 5.17 -6.05
CA HIS A 460 -7.14 5.67 -7.38
C HIS A 460 -6.60 7.11 -7.34
N ARG A 461 -7.23 7.98 -6.54
CA ARG A 461 -6.70 9.33 -6.29
C ARG A 461 -5.32 9.31 -5.63
N PHE A 462 -5.08 8.40 -4.69
CA PHE A 462 -3.75 8.20 -4.11
C PHE A 462 -2.72 7.72 -5.15
N LEU A 463 -3.13 6.82 -6.05
CA LEU A 463 -2.30 6.37 -7.17
C LEU A 463 -1.96 7.51 -8.13
N HIS A 464 -2.77 8.57 -8.19
CA HIS A 464 -2.45 9.82 -8.91
C HIS A 464 -1.62 10.83 -8.11
N THR A 465 -1.15 10.49 -6.91
CA THR A 465 -0.04 11.23 -6.30
C THR A 465 1.22 11.08 -7.14
N LYS A 466 2.15 12.02 -7.05
CA LYS A 466 3.40 11.95 -7.83
C LYS A 466 4.14 10.62 -7.65
N TRP A 467 4.22 10.13 -6.42
CA TRP A 467 4.87 8.86 -6.10
C TRP A 467 4.06 7.67 -6.62
N GLY A 468 2.76 7.63 -6.32
CA GLY A 468 1.88 6.53 -6.75
C GLY A 468 1.89 6.38 -8.26
N TYR A 469 1.86 7.49 -8.99
CA TYR A 469 1.85 7.47 -10.44
C TYR A 469 3.19 6.99 -10.97
N GLU A 470 4.30 7.66 -10.60
CA GLU A 470 5.63 7.33 -11.12
C GLU A 470 6.08 5.89 -10.83
N LYS A 471 5.57 5.27 -9.76
CA LYS A 471 6.02 3.94 -9.29
C LYS A 471 5.07 2.80 -9.55
N ILE A 472 3.77 3.06 -9.59
CA ILE A 472 2.75 2.02 -9.63
C ILE A 472 1.86 2.26 -10.85
N HIS A 473 1.17 3.39 -10.89
CA HIS A 473 0.05 3.61 -11.80
C HIS A 473 0.43 4.06 -13.22
N LYS A 474 1.70 4.45 -13.43
CA LYS A 474 2.17 4.85 -14.76
C LYS A 474 2.02 3.74 -15.80
N VAL A 475 2.16 2.48 -15.42
CA VAL A 475 2.04 1.32 -16.34
C VAL A 475 0.63 1.25 -16.92
N HIS A 476 -0.38 1.44 -16.07
CA HIS A 476 -1.79 1.50 -16.49
C HIS A 476 -2.05 2.65 -17.46
N HIS A 477 -1.43 3.81 -17.23
CA HIS A 477 -1.53 4.99 -18.10
C HIS A 477 -0.64 4.95 -19.35
N GLU A 478 0.06 3.85 -19.65
CA GLU A 478 0.84 3.74 -20.90
C GLU A 478 -0.05 3.83 -22.14
N PHE A 479 -1.26 3.27 -22.05
CA PHE A 479 -2.29 3.39 -23.08
C PHE A 479 -3.10 4.67 -22.83
N THR A 480 -2.64 5.78 -23.41
CA THR A 480 -3.38 7.07 -23.38
C THR A 480 -4.70 7.06 -24.16
N ALA A 481 -4.88 6.06 -25.03
CA ALA A 481 -6.16 5.65 -25.59
C ALA A 481 -6.45 4.23 -25.07
N PRO A 482 -7.32 4.09 -24.05
CA PRO A 482 -7.65 2.79 -23.50
C PRO A 482 -8.23 1.84 -24.54
N ILE A 483 -7.84 0.58 -24.41
CA ILE A 483 -8.45 -0.54 -25.13
C ILE A 483 -8.85 -1.60 -24.10
N VAL A 484 -9.87 -2.42 -24.42
CA VAL A 484 -10.42 -3.41 -23.47
C VAL A 484 -9.31 -4.26 -22.86
N PHE A 485 -8.31 -4.58 -23.67
CA PHE A 485 -7.17 -5.40 -23.27
C PHE A 485 -6.25 -4.76 -22.23
N ALA A 486 -6.16 -3.43 -22.20
CA ALA A 486 -5.34 -2.69 -21.25
C ALA A 486 -6.00 -2.56 -19.87
N ALA A 487 -7.27 -2.95 -19.69
CA ALA A 487 -7.97 -2.87 -18.41
C ALA A 487 -7.22 -3.58 -17.25
N PRO A 488 -6.75 -4.84 -17.41
CA PRO A 488 -5.90 -5.49 -16.41
C PRO A 488 -4.40 -5.19 -16.56
N TYR A 489 -4.00 -4.33 -17.52
CA TYR A 489 -2.59 -4.00 -17.73
C TYR A 489 -2.14 -2.96 -16.70
N ALA A 490 -1.51 -3.44 -15.63
CA ALA A 490 -1.12 -2.61 -14.52
C ALA A 490 0.07 -3.22 -13.78
N HIS A 491 0.73 -2.40 -12.95
CA HIS A 491 1.75 -2.90 -12.03
C HIS A 491 1.12 -3.85 -10.99
N TRP A 492 1.81 -4.91 -10.57
CA TRP A 492 1.24 -5.90 -9.63
C TRP A 492 0.72 -5.26 -8.33
N ALA A 493 1.39 -4.23 -7.83
CA ALA A 493 0.97 -3.51 -6.62
C ALA A 493 -0.35 -2.75 -6.85
N GLU A 494 -0.58 -2.25 -8.06
CA GLU A 494 -1.83 -1.61 -8.44
C GLU A 494 -2.99 -2.59 -8.40
N ILE A 495 -2.78 -3.80 -8.94
CA ILE A 495 -3.79 -4.87 -8.93
C ILE A 495 -4.19 -5.22 -7.49
N LEU A 496 -3.24 -5.24 -6.56
CA LEU A 496 -3.56 -5.45 -5.14
C LEU A 496 -4.32 -4.25 -4.55
N MET A 497 -3.88 -3.04 -4.87
CA MET A 497 -4.45 -1.81 -4.31
C MET A 497 -5.86 -1.52 -4.81
N LEU A 498 -6.11 -1.65 -6.12
CA LEU A 498 -7.43 -1.48 -6.74
C LEU A 498 -8.30 -2.75 -6.63
N GLY A 499 -7.68 -3.93 -6.48
CA GLY A 499 -8.39 -5.18 -6.19
C GLY A 499 -8.95 -5.22 -4.76
N PHE A 500 -8.25 -4.65 -3.77
CA PHE A 500 -8.69 -4.63 -2.37
C PHE A 500 -10.10 -4.01 -2.16
N PRO A 501 -10.44 -2.83 -2.72
CA PRO A 501 -11.80 -2.28 -2.72
C PRO A 501 -12.89 -3.28 -3.14
N ALA A 502 -12.63 -4.10 -4.16
CA ALA A 502 -13.61 -5.07 -4.67
C ALA A 502 -13.93 -6.20 -3.68
N PHE A 503 -13.07 -6.44 -2.68
CA PHE A 503 -13.28 -7.44 -1.62
C PHE A 503 -13.89 -6.86 -0.35
N LEU A 504 -13.86 -5.54 -0.14
CA LEU A 504 -14.40 -4.93 1.08
C LEU A 504 -15.90 -5.12 1.23
N GLY A 505 -16.66 -5.01 0.13
CA GLY A 505 -18.11 -5.27 0.13
C GLY A 505 -18.43 -6.68 0.67
N PRO A 506 -17.91 -7.75 0.06
CA PRO A 506 -18.07 -9.13 0.55
C PRO A 506 -17.56 -9.37 1.98
N VAL A 507 -16.58 -8.61 2.47
CA VAL A 507 -16.13 -8.66 3.87
C VAL A 507 -17.17 -8.06 4.82
N ILE A 508 -17.76 -6.92 4.46
CA ILE A 508 -18.74 -6.20 5.30
C ILE A 508 -20.08 -6.93 5.32
N VAL A 509 -20.54 -7.40 4.16
CA VAL A 509 -21.81 -8.13 4.01
C VAL A 509 -21.53 -9.48 3.33
N PRO A 510 -21.07 -10.49 4.09
CA PRO A 510 -20.78 -11.80 3.51
C PRO A 510 -22.05 -12.44 2.94
N GLY A 511 -21.93 -12.94 1.72
CA GLY A 511 -23.02 -13.53 0.97
C GLY A 511 -22.80 -14.98 0.58
N HIS A 512 -23.49 -15.41 -0.47
CA HIS A 512 -23.23 -16.69 -1.12
C HIS A 512 -22.18 -16.55 -2.23
N MET A 513 -21.43 -17.63 -2.50
CA MET A 513 -20.38 -17.69 -3.52
C MET A 513 -20.90 -17.31 -4.92
N ILE A 514 -22.16 -17.62 -5.22
CA ILE A 514 -22.81 -17.19 -6.47
C ILE A 514 -22.94 -15.68 -6.54
N THR A 515 -23.33 -15.00 -5.46
CA THR A 515 -23.36 -13.53 -5.45
C THR A 515 -21.95 -12.96 -5.65
N PHE A 516 -20.95 -13.58 -5.02
CA PHE A 516 -19.55 -13.17 -5.19
C PHE A 516 -19.08 -13.34 -6.65
N TRP A 517 -19.37 -14.46 -7.32
CA TRP A 517 -19.04 -14.62 -8.74
C TRP A 517 -19.82 -13.66 -9.63
N PHE A 518 -21.09 -13.43 -9.34
CA PHE A 518 -21.89 -12.48 -10.11
C PHE A 518 -21.35 -11.06 -9.96
N TRP A 519 -20.94 -10.67 -8.75
CA TRP A 519 -20.20 -9.44 -8.49
C TRP A 519 -18.92 -9.35 -9.32
N MET A 520 -18.07 -10.39 -9.29
CA MET A 520 -16.85 -10.44 -10.07
C MET A 520 -17.10 -10.28 -11.57
N VAL A 521 -18.14 -10.96 -12.11
CA VAL A 521 -18.55 -10.83 -13.51
C VAL A 521 -18.93 -9.38 -13.84
N LEU A 522 -19.74 -8.74 -13.00
CA LEU A 522 -20.13 -7.34 -13.19
C LEU A 522 -18.93 -6.39 -13.18
N ARG A 523 -17.95 -6.61 -12.29
CA ARG A 523 -16.71 -5.81 -12.25
C ARG A 523 -15.89 -5.97 -13.52
N HIS A 524 -15.78 -7.18 -14.06
CA HIS A 524 -15.07 -7.40 -15.32
C HIS A 524 -15.80 -6.76 -16.50
N ILE A 525 -17.14 -6.86 -16.56
CA ILE A 525 -17.94 -6.22 -17.62
C ILE A 525 -17.77 -4.70 -17.57
N GLU A 526 -17.79 -4.10 -16.38
CA GLU A 526 -17.55 -2.67 -16.21
C GLU A 526 -16.15 -2.29 -16.70
N ALA A 527 -15.09 -2.95 -16.22
CA ALA A 527 -13.72 -2.67 -16.65
C ALA A 527 -13.53 -2.80 -18.17
N ILE A 528 -14.19 -3.79 -18.79
CA ILE A 528 -14.23 -3.98 -20.25
C ILE A 528 -14.87 -2.79 -20.95
N GLU A 529 -16.01 -2.31 -20.44
CA GLU A 529 -16.76 -1.22 -21.04
C GLU A 529 -16.01 0.10 -20.90
N THR A 530 -15.49 0.41 -19.70
CA THR A 530 -14.76 1.66 -19.43
C THR A 530 -13.43 1.78 -20.16
N HIS A 531 -12.81 0.65 -20.51
CA HIS A 531 -11.58 0.64 -21.30
C HIS A 531 -11.82 0.38 -22.78
N SER A 532 -13.07 0.23 -23.23
CA SER A 532 -13.32 -0.24 -24.60
C SER A 532 -12.77 0.67 -25.69
N GLY A 533 -12.65 1.97 -25.44
CA GLY A 533 -12.26 2.97 -26.43
C GLY A 533 -13.40 3.38 -27.37
N TYR A 534 -14.63 2.90 -27.12
CA TYR A 534 -15.83 3.19 -27.91
C TYR A 534 -16.97 3.71 -27.04
N ASP A 535 -17.70 4.72 -27.53
CA ASP A 535 -18.98 5.16 -26.96
C ASP A 535 -20.12 4.76 -27.92
N PHE A 536 -20.73 3.60 -27.65
CA PHE A 536 -21.81 3.08 -28.48
C PHE A 536 -23.17 3.69 -28.09
N PRO A 537 -24.16 3.67 -29.00
CA PRO A 537 -25.53 4.10 -28.69
C PRO A 537 -26.21 3.32 -27.56
N TRP A 538 -25.70 2.12 -27.24
CA TRP A 538 -26.18 1.24 -26.17
C TRP A 538 -25.23 1.17 -24.97
N SER A 539 -24.21 2.04 -24.88
CA SER A 539 -23.33 2.11 -23.72
C SER A 539 -24.13 2.42 -22.44
N LEU A 540 -23.65 1.91 -21.30
CA LEU A 540 -24.37 2.05 -20.02
C LEU A 540 -24.54 3.51 -19.58
N THR A 541 -23.65 4.40 -20.04
CA THR A 541 -23.75 5.86 -19.89
C THR A 541 -25.08 6.44 -20.38
N LYS A 542 -25.76 5.78 -21.32
CA LYS A 542 -27.05 6.24 -21.87
C LYS A 542 -28.25 5.85 -20.99
N CYS A 543 -28.08 4.84 -20.14
CA CYS A 543 -29.17 4.22 -19.37
C CYS A 543 -29.03 4.42 -17.85
N ILE A 544 -27.81 4.60 -17.35
CA ILE A 544 -27.51 4.64 -15.92
C ILE A 544 -26.98 6.03 -15.53
N PRO A 545 -27.74 6.81 -14.72
CA PRO A 545 -27.29 8.11 -14.25
C PRO A 545 -25.98 8.00 -13.46
N PHE A 546 -25.12 9.01 -13.62
CA PHE A 546 -23.81 9.11 -12.97
C PHE A 546 -22.82 8.00 -13.33
N TYR A 547 -23.12 7.10 -14.27
CA TYR A 547 -22.13 6.11 -14.72
C TYR A 547 -21.01 6.78 -15.53
N GLY A 548 -19.75 6.48 -15.20
CA GLY A 548 -18.57 7.10 -15.83
C GLY A 548 -18.39 6.67 -17.28
N GLY A 549 -18.33 5.36 -17.52
CA GLY A 549 -18.18 4.77 -18.85
C GLY A 549 -16.90 5.14 -19.58
N ALA A 550 -16.79 4.67 -20.82
CA ALA A 550 -15.57 4.72 -21.62
C ALA A 550 -15.01 6.13 -21.82
N GLU A 551 -15.86 7.10 -22.17
CA GLU A 551 -15.43 8.47 -22.47
C GLU A 551 -14.85 9.21 -21.25
N TYR A 552 -15.44 8.98 -20.08
CA TYR A 552 -14.99 9.61 -18.84
C TYR A 552 -13.61 9.10 -18.42
N HIS A 553 -13.38 7.79 -18.62
CA HIS A 553 -12.11 7.14 -18.31
C HIS A 553 -11.05 7.38 -19.41
N ASP A 554 -11.43 7.46 -20.67
CA ASP A 554 -10.53 7.83 -21.77
C ASP A 554 -9.93 9.23 -21.54
N TYR A 555 -10.76 10.21 -21.16
CA TYR A 555 -10.29 11.55 -20.79
C TYR A 555 -9.26 11.53 -19.65
N HIS A 556 -9.48 10.67 -18.66
CA HIS A 556 -8.55 10.47 -17.54
C HIS A 556 -7.18 9.97 -18.02
N HIS A 557 -7.15 8.92 -18.85
CA HIS A 557 -5.94 8.35 -19.45
C HIS A 557 -5.20 9.34 -20.35
N ARG A 558 -5.95 10.12 -21.15
CA ARG A 558 -5.37 11.09 -22.08
C ARG A 558 -4.55 12.17 -21.38
N ILE A 559 -4.97 12.59 -20.18
CA ILE A 559 -4.29 13.64 -19.41
C ILE A 559 -3.18 13.04 -18.51
N GLY A 560 -3.31 11.76 -18.14
CA GLY A 560 -2.28 11.01 -17.42
C GLY A 560 -1.97 11.59 -16.05
N GLN A 561 -0.68 11.73 -15.70
CA GLN A 561 -0.24 12.24 -14.39
C GLN A 561 -0.79 13.64 -14.04
N HIS A 562 -1.16 14.43 -15.05
CA HIS A 562 -1.74 15.75 -14.84
C HIS A 562 -3.25 15.69 -14.53
N SER A 563 -3.89 14.53 -14.68
CA SER A 563 -5.28 14.31 -14.29
C SER A 563 -5.31 14.21 -12.76
N GLN A 564 -5.73 15.29 -12.13
CA GLN A 564 -6.25 15.25 -10.77
C GLN A 564 -7.78 15.16 -10.84
N SER A 565 -8.27 14.29 -11.74
CA SER A 565 -9.65 14.28 -12.19
C SER A 565 -10.10 12.87 -12.59
N ASN A 566 -11.41 12.61 -12.53
CA ASN A 566 -12.05 11.41 -13.06
C ASN A 566 -11.57 10.10 -12.41
N PHE A 567 -11.63 10.00 -11.09
CA PHE A 567 -11.13 8.84 -10.34
C PHE A 567 -12.17 7.75 -10.10
N ALA A 568 -13.45 8.02 -10.40
CA ALA A 568 -14.52 7.04 -10.21
C ALA A 568 -14.24 5.73 -10.94
N SER A 569 -14.59 4.61 -10.29
CA SER A 569 -14.55 3.30 -10.96
C SER A 569 -15.82 3.04 -11.74
N VAL A 570 -17.00 3.19 -11.12
CA VAL A 570 -18.30 2.92 -11.75
C VAL A 570 -19.14 4.18 -11.82
N PHE A 571 -19.41 4.79 -10.67
CA PHE A 571 -20.27 5.96 -10.55
C PHE A 571 -19.47 7.22 -10.17
N THR A 572 -19.74 8.30 -10.90
CA THR A 572 -19.05 9.59 -10.82
C THR A 572 -19.46 10.47 -9.63
N TYR A 573 -20.28 9.95 -8.70
CA TYR A 573 -20.79 10.75 -7.57
C TYR A 573 -19.66 11.26 -6.66
N CYS A 574 -18.63 10.45 -6.41
CA CYS A 574 -17.45 10.90 -5.66
C CYS A 574 -16.75 12.05 -6.39
N ASP A 575 -16.53 11.91 -7.69
CA ASP A 575 -15.89 12.96 -8.47
C ASP A 575 -16.71 14.25 -8.47
N PHE A 576 -18.03 14.14 -8.58
CA PHE A 576 -18.95 15.27 -8.49
C PHE A 576 -18.89 15.96 -7.11
N ILE A 577 -18.98 15.19 -6.02
CA ILE A 577 -18.94 15.70 -4.63
C ILE A 577 -17.62 16.44 -4.36
N TYR A 578 -16.49 15.87 -4.80
CA TYR A 578 -15.16 16.43 -4.55
C TYR A 578 -14.66 17.35 -5.67
N GLY A 579 -15.45 17.55 -6.72
CA GLY A 579 -15.17 18.46 -7.84
C GLY A 579 -14.02 18.01 -8.74
N THR A 580 -13.71 16.72 -8.78
CA THR A 580 -12.69 16.12 -9.65
C THR A 580 -13.25 15.75 -11.03
N ASP A 581 -14.51 16.06 -11.35
CA ASP A 581 -15.10 15.92 -12.69
C ASP A 581 -15.04 17.22 -13.54
N LYS A 582 -14.70 18.36 -12.92
CA LYS A 582 -14.79 19.70 -13.55
C LYS A 582 -14.01 19.83 -14.86
N GLY A 583 -12.83 19.20 -14.93
CA GLY A 583 -12.00 19.19 -16.15
C GLY A 583 -12.72 18.53 -17.32
N PHE A 584 -13.33 17.37 -17.06
CA PHE A 584 -14.12 16.63 -18.05
C PHE A 584 -15.36 17.42 -18.48
N GLN A 585 -16.09 18.01 -17.53
CA GLN A 585 -17.26 18.85 -17.86
C GLN A 585 -16.90 20.05 -18.74
N TYR A 586 -15.74 20.65 -18.50
CA TYR A 586 -15.22 21.73 -19.36
C TYR A 586 -14.86 21.21 -20.75
N HIS A 587 -14.21 20.05 -20.84
CA HIS A 587 -13.87 19.39 -22.10
C HIS A 587 -15.11 19.09 -22.95
N LYS A 588 -16.15 18.50 -22.34
CA LYS A 588 -17.46 18.25 -22.97
C LYS A 588 -18.08 19.51 -23.56
N LYS A 589 -18.03 20.64 -22.84
CA LYS A 589 -18.56 21.92 -23.33
C LYS A 589 -17.81 22.45 -24.55
N ILE A 590 -16.49 22.24 -24.62
CA ILE A 590 -15.70 22.62 -25.79
C ILE A 590 -16.08 21.77 -26.99
N LEU A 591 -16.15 20.44 -26.83
CA LEU A 591 -16.50 19.53 -27.93
C LEU A 591 -17.87 19.89 -28.53
N LYS A 592 -18.86 20.14 -27.68
CA LYS A 592 -20.20 20.55 -28.13
C LYS A 592 -20.17 21.87 -28.93
N LYS A 593 -19.39 22.86 -28.51
CA LYS A 593 -19.24 24.12 -29.25
C LYS A 593 -18.61 23.91 -30.62
N VAL A 594 -17.58 23.07 -30.70
CA VAL A 594 -16.92 22.74 -31.97
C VAL A 594 -17.90 22.04 -32.91
N GLU A 595 -18.68 21.08 -32.40
CA GLU A 595 -19.74 20.42 -33.19
C GLU A 595 -20.83 21.40 -33.65
N GLU A 596 -21.23 22.36 -32.81
CA GLU A 596 -22.21 23.41 -33.17
C GLU A 596 -21.65 24.37 -34.23
N GLU A 597 -20.36 24.70 -34.17
CA GLU A 597 -19.66 25.54 -35.16
C GLU A 597 -19.46 24.81 -36.50
N GLU A 598 -19.11 23.52 -36.47
CA GLU A 598 -18.95 22.69 -37.68
C GLU A 598 -20.29 22.38 -38.37
N ASN A 599 -21.39 22.23 -37.61
CA ASN A 599 -22.73 21.98 -38.15
C ASN A 599 -23.53 23.27 -38.44
N GLY A 600 -23.12 24.41 -37.89
CA GLY A 600 -23.77 25.73 -38.06
C GLY A 600 -23.20 26.58 -39.20
N GLY A 601 -22.27 26.03 -39.98
CA GLY A 601 -21.52 26.71 -41.05
C GLY A 601 -22.27 27.01 -42.36
N ASP A 602 -23.61 27.07 -42.35
CA ASP A 602 -24.42 27.59 -43.46
C ASP A 602 -25.35 28.69 -42.93
N GLY A 603 -24.90 29.94 -42.95
CA GLY A 603 -25.73 31.06 -42.51
C GLY A 603 -25.00 32.37 -42.19
N TRP A 604 -24.01 32.77 -42.97
CA TRP A 604 -23.63 34.18 -43.02
C TRP A 604 -24.68 34.95 -43.82
N GLU A 605 -25.82 35.24 -43.21
CA GLU A 605 -26.71 36.31 -43.70
C GLU A 605 -26.17 37.66 -43.23
N GLU A 606 -25.88 38.49 -44.21
CA GLU A 606 -25.70 39.93 -44.12
C GLU A 606 -26.69 40.56 -43.12
N ARG A 607 -26.17 41.31 -42.15
CA ARG A 607 -26.90 42.45 -41.61
C ARG A 607 -25.99 43.66 -41.56
N GLU A 608 -26.20 44.50 -42.58
CA GLU A 608 -25.88 45.92 -42.59
C GLU A 608 -26.60 46.66 -41.43
N TRP A 609 -25.98 47.79 -41.05
CA TRP A 609 -26.41 48.87 -40.13
C TRP A 609 -26.09 48.73 -38.65
#